data_AF-A0A7C9N1T1-F1
#
_entry.id   AF-A0A7C9N1T1-F1
#
_cell.length_a   1.000
_cell.length_b   1.000
_cell.length_c   1.000
_cell.angle_alpha   90.00
_cell.angle_beta   90.00
_cell.angle_gamma   90.00
#
_symmetry.space_group_name_H-M   'P 1'
#
loop_
_entity.id
_entity.type
_entity.pdbx_description
1 polymer ?
#
loop_
_entity_poly.entity_id
_entity_poly.type
_entity_poly.pdbx_seq_one_letter_code
_entity_poly.pdbx_strand_id
1 'polypeptide(L)'
;MSLDERIITQAILEGYFEKFKSSLDLDVAIVGGGPSGLTAARLLAADGFNVALFERKLSLGGGMWGGGMTFNIIVVQEESVHLLTDVGIPVAHYKDNYYTADAVAATTTLASAACLAGAKVFNCMSVEDVVLREQDGVKRVTGIVINSSPVEMAGLHVDPVVLGSKYLIEATGHAVEVLQTLVRKNDVRLNTPSGKIEGEQSMWAEVAETNTVINTREIFPGLYVAGMAANASYGSYRMGPIFGGMLLSGEKVAADIAAKLRG
;
A
#
# COMPACT_ATOMS: atom_id res chain seq x y z
N MET A 1 -17.51 -12.05 -36.88
CA MET A 1 -18.59 -11.46 -36.05
C MET A 1 -18.34 -9.97 -35.97
N SER A 2 -19.37 -9.13 -36.11
CA SER A 2 -19.27 -7.71 -35.78
C SER A 2 -19.34 -7.53 -34.27
N LEU A 3 -18.62 -6.56 -33.73
CA LEU A 3 -18.74 -6.14 -32.33
C LEU A 3 -19.97 -5.21 -32.17
N ASP A 4 -20.58 -5.19 -30.98
CA ASP A 4 -21.68 -4.28 -30.61
C ASP A 4 -21.19 -3.42 -29.43
N GLU A 5 -21.22 -2.09 -29.58
CA GLU A 5 -20.73 -1.14 -28.59
C GLU A 5 -21.47 -1.27 -27.25
N ARG A 6 -22.76 -1.61 -27.27
CA ARG A 6 -23.57 -1.79 -26.04
C ARG A 6 -23.12 -3.01 -25.26
N ILE A 7 -22.75 -4.09 -25.96
CA ILE A 7 -22.21 -5.31 -25.32
C ILE A 7 -20.87 -5.00 -24.67
N ILE A 8 -19.99 -4.22 -25.33
CA ILE A 8 -18.71 -3.80 -24.76
C ILE A 8 -18.94 -2.99 -23.47
N THR A 9 -19.82 -1.99 -23.49
CA THR A 9 -20.14 -1.19 -22.30
C THR A 9 -20.73 -2.05 -21.18
N GLN A 10 -21.68 -2.93 -21.50
CA GLN A 10 -22.29 -3.83 -20.52
C GLN A 10 -21.23 -4.73 -19.85
N ALA A 11 -20.32 -5.34 -20.63
CA ALA A 11 -19.26 -6.18 -20.10
C ALA A 11 -18.32 -5.44 -19.14
N ILE A 12 -17.96 -4.19 -19.47
CA ILE A 12 -17.13 -3.34 -18.60
C ILE A 12 -17.86 -3.03 -17.29
N LEU A 13 -19.13 -2.61 -17.35
CA LEU A 13 -19.91 -2.26 -16.17
C LEU A 13 -20.13 -3.47 -15.26
N GLU A 14 -20.57 -4.60 -15.83
CA GLU A 14 -20.81 -5.83 -15.07
C GLU A 14 -19.53 -6.33 -14.39
N GLY A 15 -18.41 -6.39 -15.12
CA GLY A 15 -17.13 -6.81 -14.55
C GLY A 15 -16.61 -5.87 -13.46
N TYR A 16 -16.73 -4.55 -13.66
CA TYR A 16 -16.33 -3.58 -12.64
C TYR A 16 -17.20 -3.69 -11.38
N PHE A 17 -18.52 -3.74 -11.53
CA PHE A 17 -19.43 -3.80 -10.39
C PHE A 17 -19.41 -5.16 -9.69
N GLU A 18 -19.12 -6.26 -10.38
CA GLU A 18 -18.85 -7.55 -9.74
C GLU A 18 -17.61 -7.48 -8.85
N LYS A 19 -16.49 -6.97 -9.39
CA LYS A 19 -15.26 -6.72 -8.62
C LYS A 19 -15.52 -5.79 -7.44
N PHE A 20 -16.25 -4.70 -7.63
CA PHE A 20 -16.58 -3.74 -6.57
C PHE A 20 -17.46 -4.37 -5.48
N LYS A 21 -18.54 -5.06 -5.85
CA LYS A 21 -19.42 -5.76 -4.89
C LYS A 21 -18.67 -6.80 -4.05
N SER A 22 -17.75 -7.55 -4.66
CA SER A 22 -16.90 -8.51 -3.93
C SER A 22 -15.93 -7.85 -2.92
N SER A 23 -15.84 -6.52 -2.93
CA SER A 23 -14.94 -5.72 -2.11
C SER A 23 -15.67 -4.86 -1.07
N LEU A 24 -16.99 -5.05 -0.89
CA LEU A 24 -17.76 -4.37 0.15
C LEU A 24 -17.31 -4.76 1.57
N ASP A 25 -16.86 -6.01 1.75
CA ASP A 25 -16.31 -6.54 3.00
C ASP A 25 -14.96 -7.23 2.74
N LEU A 26 -13.87 -6.52 3.01
CA LEU A 26 -12.50 -6.98 2.77
C LEU A 26 -11.90 -7.62 4.02
N ASP A 27 -11.01 -8.59 3.82
CA ASP A 27 -10.09 -9.00 4.86
C ASP A 27 -9.04 -7.89 5.06
N VAL A 28 -8.50 -7.37 3.95
CA VAL A 28 -7.48 -6.31 3.97
C VAL A 28 -7.76 -5.26 2.90
N ALA A 29 -7.83 -4.00 3.32
CA ALA A 29 -7.75 -2.85 2.43
C ALA A 29 -6.34 -2.24 2.47
N ILE A 30 -5.78 -1.89 1.32
CA ILE A 30 -4.43 -1.32 1.19
C ILE A 30 -4.53 0.04 0.51
N VAL A 31 -3.96 1.09 1.09
CA VAL A 31 -3.97 2.45 0.53
C VAL A 31 -2.58 2.82 0.06
N GLY A 32 -2.42 2.99 -1.25
CA GLY A 32 -1.16 3.31 -1.91
C GLY A 32 -0.60 2.13 -2.71
N GLY A 33 -0.48 2.31 -4.03
CA GLY A 33 0.05 1.33 -4.98
C GLY A 33 1.57 1.35 -5.14
N GLY A 34 2.31 1.70 -4.08
CA GLY A 34 3.78 1.71 -4.08
C GLY A 34 4.40 0.32 -3.86
N PRO A 35 5.75 0.21 -3.80
CA PRO A 35 6.44 -1.07 -3.65
C PRO A 35 6.02 -1.87 -2.41
N SER A 36 5.88 -1.23 -1.25
CA SER A 36 5.42 -1.92 -0.02
C SER A 36 3.97 -2.39 -0.13
N GLY A 37 3.07 -1.55 -0.66
CA GLY A 37 1.66 -1.87 -0.83
C GLY A 37 1.43 -2.98 -1.86
N LEU A 38 2.15 -2.96 -2.99
CA LEU A 38 2.08 -4.01 -4.01
C LEU A 38 2.62 -5.34 -3.51
N THR A 39 3.73 -5.34 -2.77
CA THR A 39 4.27 -6.56 -2.15
C THR A 39 3.28 -7.15 -1.14
N ALA A 40 2.73 -6.32 -0.25
CA ALA A 40 1.73 -6.76 0.72
C ALA A 40 0.47 -7.32 0.03
N ALA A 41 -0.02 -6.62 -1.01
CA ALA A 41 -1.19 -7.03 -1.77
C ALA A 41 -0.99 -8.40 -2.43
N ARG A 42 0.17 -8.60 -3.08
CA ARG A 42 0.52 -9.87 -3.72
C ARG A 42 0.52 -11.02 -2.73
N LEU A 43 1.22 -10.86 -1.61
CA LEU A 43 1.41 -11.94 -0.64
C LEU A 43 0.11 -12.30 0.08
N LEU A 44 -0.66 -11.30 0.53
CA LEU A 44 -1.96 -11.55 1.17
C LEU A 44 -2.98 -12.17 0.21
N ALA A 45 -3.03 -11.71 -1.05
CA ALA A 45 -3.94 -12.29 -2.04
C ALA A 45 -3.54 -13.72 -2.43
N ALA A 46 -2.23 -13.98 -2.59
CA ALA A 46 -1.72 -15.33 -2.83
C ALA A 46 -2.04 -16.30 -1.67
N ASP A 47 -2.12 -15.78 -0.46
CA ASP A 47 -2.55 -16.51 0.74
C ASP A 47 -4.07 -16.74 0.83
N GLY A 48 -4.84 -16.28 -0.17
CA GLY A 48 -6.28 -16.53 -0.31
C GLY A 48 -7.18 -15.51 0.40
N PHE A 49 -6.63 -14.43 0.94
CA PHE A 49 -7.43 -13.39 1.59
C PHE A 49 -8.14 -12.48 0.60
N ASN A 50 -9.28 -11.93 1.01
CA ASN A 50 -10.01 -10.95 0.22
C ASN A 50 -9.33 -9.56 0.31
N VAL A 51 -8.47 -9.25 -0.65
CA VAL A 51 -7.62 -8.03 -0.64
C VAL A 51 -8.05 -7.06 -1.74
N ALA A 52 -8.12 -5.77 -1.40
CA ALA A 52 -8.20 -4.69 -2.38
C ALA A 52 -7.19 -3.58 -2.10
N LEU A 53 -6.60 -3.04 -3.17
CA LEU A 53 -5.64 -1.94 -3.14
C LEU A 53 -6.23 -0.71 -3.82
N PHE A 54 -6.10 0.45 -3.18
CA PHE A 54 -6.61 1.73 -3.65
C PHE A 54 -5.45 2.67 -3.95
N GLU A 55 -5.38 3.15 -5.18
CA GLU A 55 -4.36 4.10 -5.66
C GLU A 55 -5.05 5.31 -6.28
N ARG A 56 -4.63 6.50 -5.87
CA ARG A 56 -5.23 7.74 -6.38
C ARG A 56 -4.81 8.07 -7.82
N LYS A 57 -3.61 7.67 -8.22
CA LYS A 57 -3.14 7.87 -9.59
C LYS A 57 -3.72 6.80 -10.52
N LEU A 58 -3.69 7.09 -11.82
CA LEU A 58 -4.00 6.08 -12.83
C LEU A 58 -2.97 4.94 -12.81
N SER A 59 -1.69 5.28 -12.64
CA SER A 59 -0.59 4.33 -12.65
C SER A 59 -0.24 3.87 -11.24
N LEU A 60 -0.05 2.56 -11.07
CA LEU A 60 0.56 1.97 -9.87
C LEU A 60 2.08 2.19 -9.89
N GLY A 61 2.74 1.84 -8.79
CA GLY A 61 4.19 1.86 -8.65
C GLY A 61 4.75 2.95 -7.74
N GLY A 62 3.92 3.93 -7.36
CA GLY A 62 4.34 5.03 -6.50
C GLY A 62 5.57 5.75 -7.05
N GLY A 63 6.60 5.90 -6.21
CA GLY A 63 7.86 6.59 -6.54
C GLY A 63 8.94 5.73 -7.19
N MET A 64 8.66 4.46 -7.52
CA MET A 64 9.71 3.51 -7.94
C MET A 64 10.17 3.72 -9.39
N TRP A 65 9.29 4.19 -10.29
CA TRP A 65 9.51 4.32 -11.74
C TRP A 65 10.82 5.00 -12.15
N GLY A 66 11.21 6.07 -11.46
CA GLY A 66 12.32 6.93 -11.86
C GLY A 66 13.68 6.58 -11.26
N GLY A 67 13.76 5.53 -10.43
CA GLY A 67 14.95 5.20 -9.66
C GLY A 67 15.52 6.40 -8.90
N GLY A 68 16.83 6.64 -9.03
CA GLY A 68 17.52 7.78 -8.41
C GLY A 68 17.72 8.93 -9.38
N MET A 69 17.13 10.11 -9.10
CA MET A 69 17.30 11.32 -9.93
C MET A 69 16.97 11.08 -11.42
N THR A 70 15.90 10.33 -11.72
CA THR A 70 15.48 9.91 -13.07
C THR A 70 16.40 8.89 -13.76
N PHE A 71 17.39 8.36 -13.06
CA PHE A 71 18.14 7.19 -13.50
C PHE A 71 17.36 5.96 -13.05
N ASN A 72 16.70 5.31 -14.00
CA ASN A 72 15.72 4.23 -13.81
C ASN A 72 16.34 2.89 -13.37
N ILE A 73 17.35 2.93 -12.51
CA ILE A 73 17.90 1.78 -11.79
C ILE A 73 17.58 1.96 -10.32
N ILE A 74 17.06 0.91 -9.70
CA ILE A 74 16.87 0.85 -8.26
C ILE A 74 17.94 0.00 -7.60
N VAL A 75 18.17 0.25 -6.32
CA VAL A 75 19.03 -0.57 -5.46
C VAL A 75 18.16 -1.34 -4.47
N VAL A 76 18.53 -2.58 -4.17
CA VAL A 76 17.95 -3.38 -3.09
C VAL A 76 19.07 -4.10 -2.33
N GLN A 77 18.85 -4.45 -1.05
CA GLN A 77 19.79 -5.32 -0.34
C GLN A 77 19.50 -6.80 -0.61
N GLU A 78 20.53 -7.63 -0.39
CA GLU A 78 20.49 -9.09 -0.53
C GLU A 78 19.24 -9.73 0.09
N GLU A 79 18.87 -9.31 1.29
CA GLU A 79 17.76 -9.85 2.08
C GLU A 79 16.40 -9.67 1.41
N SER A 80 16.29 -8.75 0.45
CA SER A 80 15.05 -8.44 -0.27
C SER A 80 15.03 -8.91 -1.73
N VAL A 81 16.12 -9.54 -2.20
CA VAL A 81 16.27 -9.97 -3.59
C VAL A 81 15.19 -10.99 -3.99
N HIS A 82 14.83 -11.91 -3.07
CA HIS A 82 13.82 -12.93 -3.32
C HIS A 82 12.47 -12.33 -3.74
N LEU A 83 12.07 -11.21 -3.12
CA LEU A 83 10.79 -10.55 -3.41
C LEU A 83 10.70 -10.03 -4.87
N LEU A 84 11.84 -9.80 -5.52
CA LEU A 84 11.90 -9.44 -6.93
C LEU A 84 12.04 -10.69 -7.82
N THR A 85 12.95 -11.61 -7.47
CA THR A 85 13.22 -12.79 -8.29
C THR A 85 12.05 -13.78 -8.33
N ASP A 86 11.27 -13.88 -7.24
CA ASP A 86 10.09 -14.75 -7.14
C ASP A 86 9.01 -14.40 -8.16
N VAL A 87 8.99 -13.14 -8.61
CA VAL A 87 8.06 -12.65 -9.65
C VAL A 87 8.74 -12.48 -11.01
N GLY A 88 9.96 -13.00 -11.16
CA GLY A 88 10.70 -13.03 -12.42
C GLY A 88 11.42 -11.75 -12.80
N ILE A 89 11.60 -10.80 -11.87
CA ILE A 89 12.36 -9.57 -12.13
C ILE A 89 13.85 -9.91 -12.14
N PRO A 90 14.59 -9.60 -13.21
CA PRO A 90 16.04 -9.76 -13.22
C PRO A 90 16.70 -8.82 -12.21
N VAL A 91 17.57 -9.39 -11.38
CA VAL A 91 18.36 -8.65 -10.39
C VAL A 91 19.84 -8.94 -10.66
N ALA A 92 20.65 -7.88 -10.72
CA ALA A 92 22.09 -7.97 -10.90
C ALA A 92 22.82 -7.67 -9.59
N HIS A 93 23.74 -8.55 -9.20
CA HIS A 93 24.68 -8.24 -8.12
C HIS A 93 25.59 -7.08 -8.53
N TYR A 94 25.72 -6.07 -7.67
CA TYR A 94 26.61 -4.92 -7.91
C TYR A 94 27.89 -5.03 -7.08
N LYS A 95 27.75 -5.13 -5.76
CA LYS A 95 28.87 -5.29 -4.81
C LYS A 95 28.35 -5.62 -3.42
N ASP A 96 29.01 -6.51 -2.69
CA ASP A 96 28.64 -6.87 -1.30
C ASP A 96 27.13 -7.16 -1.19
N ASN A 97 26.42 -6.49 -0.28
CA ASN A 97 24.96 -6.64 -0.11
C ASN A 97 24.14 -5.81 -1.10
N TYR A 98 24.74 -5.12 -2.08
CA TYR A 98 24.04 -4.25 -3.02
C TYR A 98 23.73 -4.95 -4.33
N TYR A 99 22.44 -4.92 -4.68
CA TYR A 99 21.90 -5.45 -5.92
C TYR A 99 21.13 -4.36 -6.67
N THR A 100 21.03 -4.49 -7.98
CA THR A 100 20.32 -3.53 -8.84
C THR A 100 19.26 -4.21 -9.69
N ALA A 101 18.20 -3.47 -10.01
CA ALA A 101 17.17 -3.89 -10.95
C ALA A 101 16.69 -2.68 -11.77
N ASP A 102 16.19 -2.93 -12.98
CA ASP A 102 15.53 -1.89 -13.76
C ASP A 102 14.22 -1.47 -13.07
N ALA A 103 14.07 -0.16 -12.85
CA ALA A 103 12.96 0.42 -12.12
C ALA A 103 11.61 0.18 -12.81
N VAL A 104 11.57 0.25 -14.14
CA VAL A 104 10.36 0.10 -14.95
C VAL A 104 9.91 -1.36 -14.94
N ALA A 105 10.85 -2.28 -15.21
CA ALA A 105 10.60 -3.70 -15.17
C ALA A 105 10.13 -4.14 -13.78
N ALA A 106 10.80 -3.69 -12.72
CA ALA A 106 10.42 -4.03 -11.36
C ALA A 106 9.03 -3.49 -10.99
N THR A 107 8.76 -2.21 -11.30
CA THR A 107 7.48 -1.56 -11.00
C THR A 107 6.30 -2.25 -11.71
N THR A 108 6.43 -2.48 -13.02
CA THR A 108 5.37 -3.10 -13.83
C THR A 108 5.13 -4.55 -13.44
N THR A 109 6.20 -5.30 -13.14
CA THR A 109 6.11 -6.71 -12.79
C THR A 109 5.51 -6.90 -11.39
N LEU A 110 5.90 -6.09 -10.40
CA LEU A 110 5.27 -6.12 -9.06
C LEU A 110 3.77 -5.80 -9.13
N ALA A 111 3.40 -4.79 -9.92
CA ALA A 111 2.00 -4.43 -10.15
C ALA A 111 1.21 -5.58 -10.79
N SER A 112 1.76 -6.18 -11.86
CA SER A 112 1.18 -7.34 -12.52
C SER A 112 1.05 -8.53 -11.56
N ALA A 113 2.10 -8.85 -10.81
CA ALA A 113 2.12 -9.97 -9.89
C ALA A 113 1.09 -9.82 -8.77
N ALA A 114 0.87 -8.62 -8.24
CA ALA A 114 -0.20 -8.37 -7.27
C ALA A 114 -1.59 -8.64 -7.85
N CYS A 115 -1.87 -8.13 -9.05
CA CYS A 115 -3.14 -8.37 -9.74
C CYS A 115 -3.36 -9.87 -10.04
N LEU A 116 -2.33 -10.55 -10.55
CA LEU A 116 -2.39 -11.97 -10.91
C LEU A 116 -2.51 -12.88 -9.69
N ALA A 117 -1.99 -12.46 -8.52
CA ALA A 117 -2.20 -13.14 -7.25
C ALA A 117 -3.65 -13.02 -6.72
N GLY A 118 -4.50 -12.18 -7.34
CA GLY A 118 -5.90 -12.00 -6.97
C GLY A 118 -6.20 -10.70 -6.23
N ALA A 119 -5.20 -9.83 -6.01
CA ALA A 119 -5.45 -8.54 -5.38
C ALA A 119 -6.31 -7.65 -6.29
N LYS A 120 -7.42 -7.12 -5.77
CA LYS A 120 -8.31 -6.25 -6.52
C LYS A 120 -7.81 -4.82 -6.48
N VAL A 121 -7.28 -4.33 -7.58
CA VAL A 121 -6.74 -2.98 -7.65
C VAL A 121 -7.77 -1.96 -8.15
N PHE A 122 -7.96 -0.88 -7.41
CA PHE A 122 -8.76 0.27 -7.79
C PHE A 122 -7.85 1.49 -7.90
N ASN A 123 -7.40 1.79 -9.12
CA ASN A 123 -6.68 3.02 -9.46
C ASN A 123 -7.66 4.17 -9.75
N CYS A 124 -7.18 5.42 -9.74
CA CYS A 124 -8.03 6.62 -9.77
C CYS A 124 -9.05 6.70 -8.61
N MET A 125 -8.73 6.09 -7.47
CA MET A 125 -9.58 6.08 -6.28
C MET A 125 -8.79 6.62 -5.09
N SER A 126 -9.29 7.70 -4.50
CA SER A 126 -8.73 8.30 -3.29
C SER A 126 -9.42 7.72 -2.06
N VAL A 127 -8.65 7.48 -1.01
CA VAL A 127 -9.17 7.20 0.33
C VAL A 127 -9.13 8.51 1.12
N GLU A 128 -10.29 9.09 1.36
CA GLU A 128 -10.42 10.43 1.97
C GLU A 128 -10.70 10.37 3.48
N ASP A 129 -11.12 9.21 4.00
CA ASP A 129 -11.32 8.98 5.44
C ASP A 129 -11.35 7.47 5.78
N VAL A 130 -11.53 7.16 7.07
CA VAL A 130 -11.67 5.81 7.59
C VAL A 130 -13.00 5.61 8.33
N VAL A 131 -13.46 4.37 8.40
CA VAL A 131 -14.62 3.99 9.21
C VAL A 131 -14.16 3.63 10.61
N LEU A 132 -14.54 4.42 11.61
CA LEU A 132 -14.30 4.10 13.01
C LEU A 132 -15.52 3.45 13.66
N ARG A 133 -15.26 2.44 14.49
CA ARG A 133 -16.23 1.82 15.40
C ARG A 133 -15.59 1.65 16.77
N GLU A 134 -16.43 1.55 17.80
CA GLU A 134 -15.98 1.20 19.14
C GLU A 134 -16.26 -0.29 19.40
N GLN A 135 -15.26 -1.00 19.89
CA GLN A 135 -15.34 -2.42 20.26
C GLN A 135 -14.68 -2.56 21.63
N ASP A 136 -15.42 -3.07 22.62
CA ASP A 136 -14.95 -3.24 24.00
C ASP A 136 -14.33 -1.97 24.62
N GLY A 137 -14.92 -0.80 24.32
CA GLY A 137 -14.44 0.51 24.81
C GLY A 137 -13.21 1.06 24.06
N VAL A 138 -12.77 0.40 22.98
CA VAL A 138 -11.62 0.80 22.18
C VAL A 138 -12.06 1.18 20.77
N LYS A 139 -11.66 2.37 20.30
CA LYS A 139 -11.87 2.79 18.91
C LYS A 139 -11.00 1.95 17.97
N ARG A 140 -11.59 1.46 16.88
CA ARG A 140 -10.97 0.62 15.86
C ARG A 140 -11.34 1.09 14.46
N VAL A 141 -10.37 1.06 13.54
CA VAL A 141 -10.60 1.21 12.10
C VAL A 141 -11.21 -0.08 11.55
N THR A 142 -12.33 0.05 10.84
CA THR A 142 -13.15 -1.08 10.36
C THR A 142 -13.50 -0.96 8.87
N GLY A 143 -12.87 -0.02 8.16
CA GLY A 143 -13.16 0.25 6.77
C GLY A 143 -12.55 1.56 6.29
N ILE A 144 -12.77 1.84 5.01
CA ILE A 144 -12.29 3.03 4.30
C ILE A 144 -13.45 3.79 3.67
N VAL A 145 -13.26 5.10 3.57
CA VAL A 145 -14.17 6.02 2.88
C VAL A 145 -13.46 6.46 1.59
N ILE A 146 -14.05 6.12 0.45
CA ILE A 146 -13.41 6.25 -0.85
C ILE A 146 -14.20 7.17 -1.78
N ASN A 147 -13.46 7.86 -2.63
CA ASN A 147 -14.01 8.70 -3.68
C ASN A 147 -13.19 8.55 -4.97
N SER A 148 -13.75 9.02 -6.07
CA SER A 148 -13.07 9.08 -7.35
C SER A 148 -12.02 10.19 -7.31
N SER A 149 -10.75 9.88 -7.60
CA SER A 149 -9.69 10.90 -7.58
C SER A 149 -9.95 12.07 -8.54
N PRO A 150 -10.52 11.87 -9.74
CA PRO A 150 -11.00 12.98 -10.58
C PRO A 150 -12.02 13.92 -9.93
N VAL A 151 -12.92 13.41 -9.06
CA VAL A 151 -13.89 14.25 -8.33
C VAL A 151 -13.16 15.15 -7.33
N GLU A 152 -12.21 14.58 -6.58
CA GLU A 152 -11.34 15.32 -5.65
C GLU A 152 -10.52 16.38 -6.39
N MET A 153 -9.86 16.00 -7.50
CA MET A 153 -9.03 16.90 -8.32
C MET A 153 -9.83 18.06 -8.92
N ALA A 154 -11.10 17.82 -9.27
CA ALA A 154 -11.99 18.84 -9.81
C ALA A 154 -12.64 19.73 -8.72
N GLY A 155 -12.48 19.39 -7.43
CA GLY A 155 -13.08 20.11 -6.32
C GLY A 155 -14.61 20.04 -6.29
N LEU A 156 -15.19 18.94 -6.80
CA LEU A 156 -16.64 18.76 -6.84
C LEU A 156 -17.18 18.33 -5.48
N HIS A 157 -18.38 18.81 -5.14
CA HIS A 157 -19.11 18.40 -3.94
C HIS A 157 -19.91 17.12 -4.21
N VAL A 158 -19.23 15.98 -4.15
CA VAL A 158 -19.84 14.65 -4.30
C VAL A 158 -19.42 13.80 -3.11
N ASP A 159 -20.41 13.25 -2.41
CA ASP A 159 -20.17 12.42 -1.23
C ASP A 159 -19.45 11.11 -1.59
N PRO A 160 -18.58 10.61 -0.69
CA PRO A 160 -17.88 9.35 -0.87
C PRO A 160 -18.77 8.13 -0.62
N VAL A 161 -18.23 6.94 -0.89
CA VAL A 161 -18.82 5.65 -0.50
C VAL A 161 -17.90 4.89 0.43
N VAL A 162 -18.40 3.82 1.04
CA VAL A 162 -17.71 3.10 2.13
C VAL A 162 -17.50 1.64 1.79
N LEU A 163 -16.32 1.12 2.13
CA LEU A 163 -16.01 -0.32 2.12
C LEU A 163 -15.55 -0.76 3.51
N GLY A 164 -16.05 -1.89 3.99
CA GLY A 164 -15.61 -2.52 5.23
C GLY A 164 -14.29 -3.25 5.06
N SER A 165 -13.47 -3.28 6.11
CA SER A 165 -12.22 -4.05 6.14
C SER A 165 -11.88 -4.51 7.55
N LYS A 166 -11.44 -5.77 7.72
CA LYS A 166 -10.94 -6.25 9.03
C LYS A 166 -9.63 -5.55 9.43
N TYR A 167 -8.75 -5.33 8.46
CA TYR A 167 -7.50 -4.59 8.60
C TYR A 167 -7.28 -3.62 7.44
N LEU A 168 -6.65 -2.49 7.75
CA LEU A 168 -6.21 -1.47 6.82
C LEU A 168 -4.68 -1.39 6.83
N ILE A 169 -4.05 -1.33 5.65
CA ILE A 169 -2.63 -1.04 5.49
C ILE A 169 -2.48 0.32 4.85
N GLU A 170 -1.85 1.26 5.57
CA GLU A 170 -1.38 2.51 5.00
C GLU A 170 0.00 2.33 4.38
N ALA A 171 0.06 2.45 3.06
CA ALA A 171 1.25 2.40 2.23
C ALA A 171 1.36 3.65 1.33
N THR A 172 0.82 4.80 1.78
CA THR A 172 0.82 6.09 1.05
C THR A 172 2.19 6.79 1.08
N GLY A 173 3.21 6.12 1.58
CA GLY A 173 4.57 6.63 1.68
C GLY A 173 4.70 7.79 2.67
N HIS A 174 5.59 8.73 2.35
CA HIS A 174 5.97 9.84 3.22
C HIS A 174 4.80 10.71 3.71
N ALA A 175 3.72 10.79 2.93
CA ALA A 175 2.61 11.70 3.20
C ALA A 175 1.71 11.25 4.35
N VAL A 176 1.69 9.94 4.68
CA VAL A 176 0.85 9.36 5.75
C VAL A 176 -0.59 9.91 5.76
N GLU A 177 -1.24 9.88 4.59
CA GLU A 177 -2.49 10.60 4.31
C GLU A 177 -3.68 10.08 5.14
N VAL A 178 -3.74 8.77 5.35
CA VAL A 178 -4.81 8.12 6.11
C VAL A 178 -4.65 8.45 7.59
N LEU A 179 -3.44 8.32 8.13
CA LEU A 179 -3.14 8.69 9.51
C LEU A 179 -3.33 10.17 9.80
N GLN A 180 -2.92 11.06 8.88
CA GLN A 180 -3.16 12.49 9.02
C GLN A 180 -4.65 12.77 9.18
N THR A 181 -5.48 12.13 8.36
CA THR A 181 -6.94 12.29 8.44
C THR A 181 -7.48 11.72 9.74
N LEU A 182 -7.08 10.51 10.12
CA LEU A 182 -7.49 9.86 11.37
C LEU A 182 -7.18 10.74 12.59
N VAL A 183 -5.94 11.20 12.74
CA VAL A 183 -5.50 12.02 13.89
C VAL A 183 -6.12 13.42 13.86
N ARG A 184 -6.26 14.05 12.68
CA ARG A 184 -6.84 15.39 12.57
C ARG A 184 -8.32 15.40 12.93
N LYS A 185 -9.08 14.40 12.48
CA LYS A 185 -10.55 14.36 12.64
C LYS A 185 -11.00 13.77 13.96
N ASN A 186 -10.13 13.02 14.64
CA ASN A 186 -10.51 12.24 15.82
C ASN A 186 -9.51 12.48 16.95
N ASP A 187 -10.04 12.64 18.18
CA ASP A 187 -9.22 12.59 19.39
C ASP A 187 -8.82 11.14 19.67
N VAL A 188 -7.71 10.71 19.05
CA VAL A 188 -7.13 9.37 19.13
C VAL A 188 -5.63 9.45 19.42
N ARG A 189 -5.09 8.39 20.02
CA ARG A 189 -3.66 8.22 20.23
C ARG A 189 -3.14 7.08 19.37
N LEU A 190 -2.05 7.34 18.66
CA LEU A 190 -1.33 6.32 17.91
C LEU A 190 -0.41 5.53 18.85
N ASN A 191 -0.07 4.31 18.44
CA ASN A 191 0.97 3.51 19.07
C ASN A 191 2.36 4.00 18.62
N THR A 192 2.67 5.25 18.95
CA THR A 192 3.95 5.94 18.69
C THR A 192 4.45 6.56 19.99
N PRO A 193 5.75 6.90 20.11
CA PRO A 193 6.30 7.46 21.35
C PRO A 193 5.54 8.67 21.91
N SER A 194 5.10 9.58 21.04
CA SER A 194 4.32 10.78 21.42
C SER A 194 2.80 10.57 21.44
N GLY A 195 2.32 9.44 20.91
CA GLY A 195 0.91 9.21 20.62
C GLY A 195 0.39 9.95 19.39
N LYS A 196 1.27 10.60 18.62
CA LYS A 196 0.97 11.35 17.37
C LYS A 196 1.87 10.85 16.23
N ILE A 197 1.71 11.42 15.04
CA ILE A 197 2.64 11.19 13.92
C ILE A 197 3.96 11.90 14.26
N GLU A 198 5.07 11.16 14.31
CA GLU A 198 6.38 11.70 14.71
C GLU A 198 7.06 12.51 13.59
N GLY A 199 6.83 12.13 12.32
CA GLY A 199 7.42 12.77 11.15
C GLY A 199 8.71 12.11 10.66
N GLU A 200 8.96 12.19 9.36
CA GLU A 200 10.22 11.72 8.75
C GLU A 200 11.39 12.65 9.07
N GLN A 201 12.56 12.07 9.35
CA GLN A 201 13.85 12.77 9.46
C GLN A 201 14.61 12.80 8.12
N SER A 202 15.75 13.50 8.11
CA SER A 202 16.69 13.55 6.98
C SER A 202 17.22 12.17 6.56
N MET A 203 18.13 12.12 5.57
CA MET A 203 18.59 10.86 5.01
C MET A 203 19.64 10.16 5.88
N TRP A 204 19.39 8.90 6.22
CA TRP A 204 20.35 7.95 6.78
C TRP A 204 19.93 6.53 6.37
N ALA A 205 20.43 6.08 5.21
CA ALA A 205 19.87 4.92 4.51
C ALA A 205 19.93 3.61 5.31
N GLU A 206 21.05 3.30 5.94
CA GLU A 206 21.24 2.08 6.74
C GLU A 206 20.20 1.98 7.88
N VAL A 207 20.07 3.05 8.66
CA VAL A 207 19.12 3.12 9.78
C VAL A 207 17.68 3.14 9.26
N ALA A 208 17.41 3.88 8.18
CA ALA A 208 16.09 3.97 7.58
C ALA A 208 15.58 2.62 7.06
N GLU A 209 16.40 1.86 6.33
CA GLU A 209 16.02 0.55 5.77
C GLU A 209 15.71 -0.46 6.87
N THR A 210 16.58 -0.53 7.89
CA THR A 210 16.38 -1.40 9.07
C THR A 210 15.11 -1.01 9.83
N ASN A 211 14.96 0.29 10.12
CA ASN A 211 13.83 0.77 10.89
C ASN A 211 12.51 0.69 10.13
N THR A 212 12.51 0.72 8.79
CA THR A 212 11.28 0.56 8.00
C THR A 212 10.61 -0.76 8.36
N VAL A 213 11.36 -1.85 8.38
CA VAL A 213 10.84 -3.18 8.71
C VAL A 213 10.42 -3.25 10.18
N ILE A 214 11.21 -2.68 11.10
CA ILE A 214 10.87 -2.64 12.54
C ILE A 214 9.58 -1.85 12.81
N ASN A 215 9.44 -0.70 12.16
CA ASN A 215 8.30 0.23 12.32
C ASN A 215 7.05 -0.24 11.58
N THR A 216 7.16 -1.27 10.75
CA THR A 216 6.01 -1.87 10.09
C THR A 216 5.22 -2.68 11.10
N ARG A 217 4.10 -2.15 11.59
CA ARG A 217 3.26 -2.79 12.61
C ARG A 217 1.90 -2.09 12.73
N GLU A 218 1.05 -2.64 13.58
CA GLU A 218 -0.22 -2.01 13.95
C GLU A 218 0.05 -0.72 14.72
N ILE A 219 -0.34 0.40 14.12
CA ILE A 219 -0.16 1.75 14.70
C ILE A 219 -1.41 2.24 15.41
N PHE A 220 -2.57 1.73 15.04
CA PHE A 220 -3.85 1.99 15.67
C PHE A 220 -4.72 0.74 15.49
N PRO A 221 -5.65 0.39 16.40
CA PRO A 221 -6.44 -0.83 16.25
C PRO A 221 -7.10 -0.94 14.88
N GLY A 222 -6.75 -1.97 14.11
CA GLY A 222 -7.22 -2.21 12.74
C GLY A 222 -6.46 -1.49 11.63
N LEU A 223 -5.42 -0.71 11.95
CA LEU A 223 -4.61 0.04 10.99
C LEU A 223 -3.12 -0.25 11.19
N TYR A 224 -2.50 -0.75 10.14
CA TYR A 224 -1.07 -1.00 10.01
C TYR A 224 -0.42 0.02 9.08
N VAL A 225 0.87 0.27 9.28
CA VAL A 225 1.69 1.09 8.38
C VAL A 225 2.78 0.25 7.73
N ALA A 226 3.08 0.53 6.46
CA ALA A 226 4.13 -0.14 5.70
C ALA A 226 4.87 0.82 4.75
N GLY A 227 6.10 0.46 4.39
CA GLY A 227 7.04 1.28 3.64
C GLY A 227 7.35 2.59 4.33
N MET A 228 7.54 3.67 3.57
CA MET A 228 7.87 4.98 4.15
C MET A 228 6.79 5.55 5.07
N ALA A 229 5.54 5.09 4.97
CA ALA A 229 4.52 5.46 5.95
C ALA A 229 4.89 4.99 7.37
N ALA A 230 5.57 3.85 7.49
CA ALA A 230 6.05 3.35 8.78
C ALA A 230 7.09 4.31 9.39
N ASN A 231 8.15 4.67 8.64
CA ASN A 231 9.18 5.58 9.14
C ASN A 231 8.66 6.99 9.40
N ALA A 232 7.80 7.52 8.53
CA ALA A 232 7.18 8.83 8.72
C ALA A 232 6.27 8.86 9.95
N SER A 233 5.61 7.74 10.28
CA SER A 233 4.75 7.66 11.46
C SER A 233 5.53 7.51 12.77
N TYR A 234 6.65 6.77 12.74
CA TYR A 234 7.44 6.42 13.92
C TYR A 234 8.69 7.26 14.17
N GLY A 235 8.99 8.25 13.32
CA GLY A 235 10.04 9.23 13.62
C GLY A 235 11.42 8.85 13.10
N SER A 236 11.50 8.14 11.97
CA SER A 236 12.78 7.64 11.44
C SER A 236 13.25 8.37 10.19
N TYR A 237 14.45 8.00 9.73
CA TYR A 237 15.11 8.59 8.58
C TYR A 237 14.53 8.08 7.25
N ARG A 238 14.84 8.78 6.16
CA ARG A 238 14.64 8.32 4.78
C ARG A 238 15.88 7.62 4.22
N MET A 239 15.70 6.74 3.23
CA MET A 239 16.79 5.97 2.62
C MET A 239 17.23 6.40 1.21
N GLY A 240 16.43 7.18 0.49
CA GLY A 240 16.73 7.52 -0.89
C GLY A 240 16.38 6.39 -1.87
N PRO A 241 17.09 6.23 -3.00
CA PRO A 241 16.69 5.32 -4.08
C PRO A 241 17.11 3.85 -3.84
N ILE A 242 16.92 3.38 -2.61
CA ILE A 242 17.06 1.97 -2.21
C ILE A 242 15.71 1.48 -1.68
N PHE A 243 15.31 0.26 -2.08
CA PHE A 243 13.93 -0.20 -1.96
C PHE A 243 13.78 -1.51 -1.19
N GLY A 244 14.87 -2.09 -0.67
CA GLY A 244 14.79 -3.39 -0.01
C GLY A 244 13.95 -3.35 1.26
N GLY A 245 14.11 -2.31 2.08
CA GLY A 245 13.27 -2.06 3.26
C GLY A 245 11.79 -1.87 2.92
N MET A 246 11.47 -1.29 1.75
CA MET A 246 10.08 -1.17 1.28
C MET A 246 9.46 -2.54 0.98
N LEU A 247 10.19 -3.41 0.29
CA LEU A 247 9.72 -4.74 -0.09
C LEU A 247 9.57 -5.62 1.14
N LEU A 248 10.60 -5.66 2.00
CA LEU A 248 10.59 -6.40 3.27
C LEU A 248 9.51 -5.91 4.24
N SER A 249 9.24 -4.60 4.25
CA SER A 249 8.11 -4.05 4.99
C SER A 249 6.77 -4.57 4.46
N GLY A 250 6.58 -4.63 3.13
CA GLY A 250 5.40 -5.22 2.53
C GLY A 250 5.23 -6.71 2.88
N GLU A 251 6.32 -7.47 2.88
CA GLU A 251 6.35 -8.87 3.31
C GLU A 251 5.98 -9.04 4.78
N LYS A 252 6.59 -8.24 5.66
CA LYS A 252 6.32 -8.30 7.10
C LYS A 252 4.85 -7.98 7.42
N VAL A 253 4.29 -6.90 6.87
CA VAL A 253 2.90 -6.53 7.17
C VAL A 253 1.92 -7.59 6.67
N ALA A 254 2.21 -8.21 5.53
CA ALA A 254 1.42 -9.33 5.01
C ALA A 254 1.45 -10.52 5.97
N ALA A 255 2.63 -10.92 6.43
CA ALA A 255 2.79 -12.02 7.38
C ALA A 255 2.08 -11.74 8.73
N ASP A 256 2.26 -10.54 9.28
CA ASP A 256 1.63 -10.14 10.55
C ASP A 256 0.10 -10.18 10.48
N ILE A 257 -0.49 -9.64 9.41
CA ILE A 257 -1.94 -9.63 9.23
C ILE A 257 -2.48 -11.02 8.89
N ALA A 258 -1.78 -11.80 8.06
CA ALA A 258 -2.16 -13.17 7.74
C ALA A 258 -2.23 -14.05 9.00
N ALA A 259 -1.27 -13.90 9.91
CA ALA A 259 -1.30 -14.59 11.21
C ALA A 259 -2.54 -14.19 12.01
N LYS A 260 -2.86 -12.89 12.10
CA LYS A 260 -4.06 -12.41 12.82
C LYS A 260 -5.37 -12.90 12.21
N LEU A 261 -5.46 -13.01 10.89
CA LEU A 261 -6.66 -13.48 10.19
C LEU A 261 -6.88 -15.00 10.33
N ARG A 262 -5.81 -15.77 10.57
CA ARG A 262 -5.87 -17.24 10.76
C ARG A 262 -6.21 -17.64 12.21
N GLY A 263 -6.02 -16.75 13.18
CA GLY A 263 -6.14 -17.04 14.62
C GLY A 263 -4.86 -17.59 15.22
#